data_AF-A0A7J5BKS9-F1
#
_entry.id   AF-A0A7J5BKS9-F1
#
_cell.length_a   1.000
_cell.length_b   1.000
_cell.length_c   1.000
_cell.angle_alpha   90.00
_cell.angle_beta   90.00
_cell.angle_gamma   90.00
#
_symmetry.space_group_name_H-M   'P 1'
#
loop_
_entity.id
_entity.type
_entity.pdbx_description
1 polymer ?
#
loop_
_entity_poly.entity_id
_entity_poly.type
_entity_poly.pdbx_seq_one_letter_code
_entity_poly.pdbx_strand_id
1 'polypeptide(L)'
;MRRDDANESAERWVSGEISTDDFIVQLRTPAMYWVKSAASRNNLPYTEYDDALSEVMVALVRAVHLYDETPALKSSVGNWSAMLRQIAVRETYRFCAAHRQHGVGGLSAMTRRSARITKARRELTAALGYEPDDQSVVDHVNDEVDRTVRNPVKAGARVSLADLRPHQVLTGDDAHMERIRAVDAQEDVDVAILVDQVIHECEQQDPSVGGVAQAWIGRVATTGEVASIAEIRAATGLSVRTVRAHVEQVRSLLSQRLGSR
;
A
#
# COMPACT_ATOMS: atom_id res chain seq x y z
N MET A 1 16.71 0.89 -39.42
CA MET A 1 16.79 -0.22 -38.45
C MET A 1 15.93 0.11 -37.24
N ARG A 2 15.09 -0.83 -36.79
CA ARG A 2 14.22 -0.61 -35.63
C ARG A 2 15.04 -0.68 -34.35
N ARG A 3 14.89 0.29 -33.45
CA ARG A 3 15.66 0.36 -32.19
C ARG A 3 15.23 -0.70 -31.16
N ASP A 4 14.12 -1.40 -31.42
CA ASP A 4 13.58 -2.49 -30.61
C ASP A 4 13.86 -3.89 -31.21
N ASP A 5 14.79 -3.98 -32.15
CA ASP A 5 15.20 -5.22 -32.82
C ASP A 5 16.57 -5.67 -32.32
N ALA A 6 16.64 -6.92 -31.87
CA ALA A 6 17.84 -7.61 -31.41
C ALA A 6 18.33 -8.70 -32.38
N ASN A 7 17.64 -8.93 -33.51
CA ASN A 7 17.96 -10.05 -34.41
C ASN A 7 19.35 -9.91 -35.03
N GLU A 8 19.72 -8.72 -35.50
CA GLU A 8 21.05 -8.48 -36.09
C GLU A 8 22.18 -8.78 -35.09
N SER A 9 22.06 -8.25 -33.85
CA SER A 9 23.02 -8.55 -32.79
C SER A 9 23.02 -10.02 -32.40
N ALA A 10 21.86 -10.69 -32.43
CA ALA A 10 21.75 -12.10 -32.11
C ALA A 10 22.37 -12.99 -33.19
N GLU A 11 22.21 -12.65 -34.47
CA GLU A 11 22.83 -13.37 -35.59
C GLU A 11 24.36 -13.35 -35.46
N ARG A 12 24.94 -12.19 -35.15
CA ARG A 12 26.39 -12.04 -34.91
C ARG A 12 26.87 -12.82 -33.68
N TRP A 13 26.04 -12.92 -32.65
CA TRP A 13 26.35 -13.73 -31.47
C TRP A 13 26.24 -15.23 -31.74
N VAL A 14 25.26 -15.65 -32.54
CA VAL A 14 25.07 -17.05 -32.96
C VAL A 14 26.19 -17.50 -33.91
N SER A 15 26.67 -16.61 -34.79
CA SER A 15 27.82 -16.88 -35.66
C SER A 15 29.17 -16.84 -34.93
N GLY A 16 29.20 -16.34 -33.68
CA GLY A 16 30.42 -16.20 -32.89
C GLY A 16 31.25 -14.96 -33.24
N GLU A 17 30.72 -14.02 -34.03
CA GLU A 17 31.38 -12.75 -34.34
C GLU A 17 31.48 -11.81 -33.14
N ILE A 18 30.56 -11.93 -32.18
CA ILE A 18 30.58 -11.18 -30.92
C ILE A 18 30.47 -12.12 -29.73
N SER A 19 31.06 -11.73 -28.61
CA SER A 19 30.97 -12.48 -27.37
C SER A 19 29.56 -12.42 -26.77
N THR A 20 29.27 -13.33 -25.84
CA THR A 20 28.02 -13.31 -25.07
C THR A 20 27.87 -12.03 -24.25
N ASP A 21 28.95 -11.51 -23.68
CA ASP A 21 28.95 -10.24 -22.94
C ASP A 21 28.65 -9.05 -23.86
N ASP A 22 29.24 -9.02 -25.06
CA ASP A 22 28.98 -7.97 -26.06
C ASP A 22 27.51 -8.00 -26.51
N PHE A 23 26.93 -9.19 -26.67
CA PHE A 23 25.52 -9.34 -27.01
C PHE A 23 24.61 -8.83 -25.89
N ILE A 24 24.92 -9.16 -24.63
CA ILE A 24 24.19 -8.66 -23.46
C ILE A 24 24.24 -7.12 -23.38
N VAL A 25 25.39 -6.52 -23.67
CA VAL A 25 25.52 -5.05 -23.72
C VAL A 25 24.62 -4.46 -24.81
N GLN A 26 24.64 -5.06 -26.00
CA GLN A 26 23.79 -4.60 -27.12
C GLN A 26 22.29 -4.79 -26.85
N LEU A 27 21.90 -5.79 -26.06
CA LEU A 27 20.51 -6.05 -25.67
C LEU A 27 19.88 -4.95 -24.80
N ARG A 28 20.68 -4.11 -24.12
CA ARG A 28 20.17 -3.05 -23.26
C ARG A 28 19.25 -2.08 -24.01
N THR A 29 19.63 -1.70 -25.24
CA THR A 29 18.87 -0.75 -26.05
C THR A 29 17.47 -1.29 -26.41
N PRO A 30 17.32 -2.45 -27.07
CA PRO A 30 16.00 -2.99 -27.39
C PRO A 30 15.19 -3.32 -26.13
N ALA A 31 15.83 -3.83 -25.07
CA ALA A 31 15.16 -4.09 -23.78
C ALA A 31 14.50 -2.83 -23.21
N MET A 32 15.20 -1.68 -23.23
CA MET A 32 14.63 -0.41 -22.78
C MET A 32 13.35 -0.03 -23.55
N TYR A 33 13.28 -0.24 -24.87
CA TYR A 33 12.06 0.02 -25.64
C TYR A 33 10.93 -0.94 -25.28
N TRP A 34 11.24 -2.22 -25.08
CA TRP A 34 10.25 -3.21 -24.67
C TRP A 34 9.69 -2.93 -23.28
N VAL A 35 10.56 -2.61 -22.31
CA VAL A 35 10.17 -2.20 -20.95
C VAL A 35 9.30 -0.96 -21.00
N LYS A 36 9.73 0.12 -21.66
CA LYS A 36 8.94 1.36 -21.79
C LYS A 36 7.53 1.10 -22.34
N SER A 37 7.43 0.28 -23.39
CA SER A 37 6.13 -0.04 -23.99
C SER A 37 5.25 -0.86 -23.05
N ALA A 38 5.80 -1.87 -22.36
CA ALA A 38 5.06 -2.74 -21.45
C ALA A 38 4.68 -2.03 -20.13
N ALA A 39 5.60 -1.23 -19.60
CA ALA A 39 5.45 -0.42 -18.39
C ALA A 39 4.39 0.67 -18.58
N SER A 40 4.41 1.37 -19.71
CA SER A 40 3.38 2.37 -20.06
C SER A 40 1.99 1.76 -20.10
N ARG A 41 1.82 0.56 -20.69
CA ARG A 41 0.52 -0.16 -20.70
C ARG A 41 0.05 -0.58 -19.30
N ASN A 42 0.96 -0.61 -18.33
CA ASN A 42 0.68 -1.01 -16.95
C ASN A 42 0.69 0.17 -15.96
N ASN A 43 0.73 1.40 -16.46
CA ASN A 43 0.78 2.63 -15.67
C ASN A 43 1.92 2.66 -14.65
N LEU A 44 3.07 2.05 -14.99
CA LEU A 44 4.25 2.15 -14.15
C LEU A 44 4.77 3.60 -14.23
N PRO A 45 5.11 4.25 -13.09
CA PRO A 45 5.71 5.58 -13.10
C PRO A 45 7.04 5.60 -13.85
N TYR A 46 7.35 6.72 -14.54
CA TYR A 46 8.60 6.86 -15.30
C TYR A 46 9.86 6.72 -14.43
N THR A 47 9.77 7.07 -13.14
CA THR A 47 10.87 6.94 -12.17
C THR A 47 11.28 5.49 -11.94
N GLU A 48 10.37 4.55 -12.14
CA GLU A 48 10.57 3.11 -11.89
C GLU A 48 11.06 2.35 -13.12
N TYR A 49 11.26 3.05 -14.26
CA TYR A 49 11.59 2.38 -15.52
C TYR A 49 12.99 1.78 -15.50
N ASP A 50 13.94 2.42 -14.82
CA ASP A 50 15.31 1.93 -14.72
C ASP A 50 15.39 0.70 -13.79
N ASP A 51 14.56 0.64 -12.75
CA ASP A 51 14.44 -0.52 -11.87
C ASP A 51 13.78 -1.70 -12.59
N ALA A 52 12.69 -1.45 -13.30
CA ALA A 52 12.04 -2.44 -14.16
C ALA A 52 13.01 -2.97 -15.24
N LEU A 53 13.80 -2.07 -15.84
CA LEU A 53 14.81 -2.44 -16.83
C LEU A 53 15.90 -3.33 -16.20
N SER A 54 16.36 -3.01 -14.99
CA SER A 54 17.39 -3.80 -14.29
C SER A 54 16.92 -5.23 -14.03
N GLU A 55 15.69 -5.41 -13.53
CA GLU A 55 15.09 -6.73 -13.31
C GLU A 55 14.90 -7.51 -14.62
N VAL A 56 14.45 -6.84 -15.68
CA VAL A 56 14.33 -7.43 -17.01
C VAL A 56 15.69 -7.87 -17.55
N MET A 57 16.74 -7.05 -17.38
CA MET A 57 18.09 -7.39 -17.82
C MET A 57 18.62 -8.63 -17.12
N VAL A 58 18.37 -8.80 -15.81
CA VAL A 58 18.75 -10.03 -15.09
C VAL A 58 18.11 -11.27 -15.73
N ALA A 59 16.83 -11.20 -16.08
CA ALA A 59 16.14 -12.31 -16.73
C ALA A 59 16.66 -12.59 -18.15
N LEU A 60 16.95 -11.54 -18.92
CA LEU A 60 17.52 -11.67 -20.26
C LEU A 60 18.93 -12.26 -20.21
N VAL A 61 19.79 -11.83 -19.28
CA VAL A 61 21.13 -12.38 -19.08
C VAL A 61 21.06 -13.88 -18.77
N ARG A 62 20.17 -14.28 -17.84
CA ARG A 62 19.97 -15.70 -17.52
C ARG A 62 19.50 -16.51 -18.72
N ALA A 63 18.59 -15.94 -19.52
CA ALA A 63 18.15 -16.60 -20.75
C ALA A 63 19.31 -16.73 -21.73
N VAL A 64 20.05 -15.66 -22.01
CA VAL A 64 21.17 -15.70 -22.95
C VAL A 64 22.21 -16.76 -22.54
N HIS A 65 22.63 -16.81 -21.27
CA HIS A 65 23.57 -17.84 -20.80
C HIS A 65 23.03 -19.26 -20.95
N LEU A 66 21.75 -19.50 -20.62
CA LEU A 66 21.13 -20.82 -20.81
C LEU A 66 21.21 -21.29 -22.27
N TYR A 67 20.94 -20.38 -23.22
CA TYR A 67 21.03 -20.71 -24.64
C TYR A 67 22.48 -20.83 -25.10
N ASP A 68 23.40 -20.06 -24.56
CA ASP A 68 24.82 -20.16 -24.87
C ASP A 68 25.40 -21.52 -24.47
N GLU A 69 25.03 -22.00 -23.29
CA GLU A 69 25.42 -23.31 -22.75
C GLU A 69 24.70 -24.49 -23.45
N THR A 70 23.65 -24.21 -24.22
CA THR A 70 22.82 -25.24 -24.88
C THR A 70 22.72 -25.02 -26.39
N PRO A 71 23.70 -25.50 -27.19
CA PRO A 71 23.75 -25.25 -28.64
C PRO A 71 22.50 -25.69 -29.43
N ALA A 72 21.84 -26.77 -28.99
CA ALA A 72 20.61 -27.25 -29.61
C ALA A 72 19.43 -26.25 -29.42
N LEU A 73 19.34 -25.61 -28.25
CA LEU A 73 18.34 -24.57 -28.02
C LEU A 73 18.71 -23.30 -28.79
N LYS A 74 19.99 -22.90 -28.77
CA LYS A 74 20.50 -21.71 -29.49
C LYS A 74 20.15 -21.73 -30.97
N SER A 75 20.36 -22.87 -31.63
CA SER A 75 20.06 -23.04 -33.06
C SER A 75 18.56 -23.16 -33.38
N SER A 76 17.71 -23.46 -32.40
CA SER A 76 16.27 -23.61 -32.61
C SER A 76 15.50 -22.28 -32.65
N VAL A 77 16.11 -21.18 -32.23
CA VAL A 77 15.45 -19.86 -32.15
C VAL A 77 15.48 -19.17 -33.52
N GLY A 78 14.34 -19.16 -34.21
CA GLY A 78 14.20 -18.48 -35.50
C GLY A 78 13.99 -16.96 -35.42
N ASN A 79 13.63 -16.42 -34.26
CA ASN A 79 13.43 -14.97 -34.06
C ASN A 79 13.77 -14.57 -32.62
N TRP A 80 15.02 -14.13 -32.42
CA TRP A 80 15.56 -13.74 -31.12
C TRP A 80 14.84 -12.52 -30.55
N SER A 81 14.53 -11.53 -31.37
CA SER A 81 13.79 -10.34 -30.95
C SER A 81 12.42 -10.69 -30.36
N ALA A 82 11.67 -11.57 -31.02
CA ALA A 82 10.35 -11.98 -30.55
C ALA A 82 10.43 -12.74 -29.23
N MET A 83 11.38 -13.69 -29.13
CA MET A 83 11.58 -14.49 -27.92
C MET A 83 12.00 -13.64 -26.72
N LEU A 84 13.05 -12.82 -26.88
CA LEU A 84 13.58 -11.98 -25.81
C LEU A 84 12.59 -10.88 -25.42
N ARG A 85 11.83 -10.33 -26.37
CA ARG A 85 10.72 -9.41 -26.08
C ARG A 85 9.65 -10.10 -25.23
N GLN A 86 9.32 -11.36 -25.48
CA GLN A 86 8.34 -12.09 -24.68
C GLN A 86 8.80 -12.23 -23.21
N ILE A 87 10.09 -12.53 -23.00
CA ILE A 87 10.71 -12.57 -21.67
C ILE A 87 10.65 -11.19 -21.03
N ALA A 88 11.09 -10.16 -21.74
CA ALA A 88 11.13 -8.79 -21.23
C ALA A 88 9.73 -8.27 -20.84
N VAL A 89 8.71 -8.51 -21.67
CA VAL A 89 7.32 -8.10 -21.38
C VAL A 89 6.77 -8.84 -20.17
N ARG A 90 6.99 -10.16 -20.09
CA ARG A 90 6.55 -10.97 -18.96
C ARG A 90 7.17 -10.50 -17.66
N GLU A 91 8.48 -10.27 -17.64
CA GLU A 91 9.18 -9.82 -16.44
C GLU A 91 8.85 -8.37 -16.09
N THR A 92 8.61 -7.50 -17.09
CA THR A 92 8.06 -6.16 -16.84
C THR A 92 6.68 -6.24 -16.16
N TYR A 93 5.81 -7.15 -16.60
CA TYR A 93 4.50 -7.34 -15.96
C TYR A 93 4.64 -7.92 -14.55
N ARG A 94 5.59 -8.82 -14.33
CA ARG A 94 5.92 -9.34 -13.00
C ARG A 94 6.43 -8.23 -12.09
N PHE A 95 7.32 -7.38 -12.60
CA PHE A 95 7.81 -6.20 -11.90
C PHE A 95 6.66 -5.26 -11.59
N CYS A 96 5.81 -4.90 -12.55
CA CYS A 96 4.65 -4.04 -12.29
C CYS A 96 3.70 -4.66 -11.24
N ALA A 97 3.50 -5.98 -11.28
CA ALA A 97 2.70 -6.68 -10.29
C ALA A 97 3.35 -6.66 -8.90
N ALA A 98 4.68 -6.79 -8.83
CA ALA A 98 5.46 -6.75 -7.59
C ALA A 98 5.65 -5.32 -7.04
N HIS A 99 5.79 -4.33 -7.91
CA HIS A 99 5.86 -2.91 -7.58
C HIS A 99 4.53 -2.45 -6.97
N ARG A 100 3.40 -2.92 -7.52
CA ARG A 100 2.07 -2.83 -6.87
C ARG A 100 1.96 -3.64 -5.57
N GLN A 101 2.91 -4.52 -5.27
CA GLN A 101 2.96 -5.34 -4.05
C GLN A 101 3.95 -4.82 -2.99
N HIS A 102 4.67 -3.71 -3.22
CA HIS A 102 5.41 -3.06 -2.13
C HIS A 102 4.42 -2.52 -1.09
N GLY A 103 4.12 -3.39 -0.13
CA GLY A 103 3.11 -3.23 0.92
C GLY A 103 2.72 -4.58 1.55
N VAL A 104 2.24 -5.56 0.77
CA VAL A 104 1.75 -6.85 1.32
C VAL A 104 1.82 -7.98 0.27
N GLY A 105 2.53 -9.07 0.57
CA GLY A 105 2.48 -10.29 -0.23
C GLY A 105 1.10 -10.96 -0.15
N GLY A 106 0.42 -11.15 -1.29
CA GLY A 106 -0.90 -11.81 -1.35
C GLY A 106 -1.82 -11.40 -2.51
N LEU A 107 -1.49 -10.36 -3.26
CA LEU A 107 -2.43 -9.67 -4.17
C LEU A 107 -2.61 -10.26 -5.59
N SER A 108 -2.08 -11.46 -5.88
CA SER A 108 -2.25 -12.10 -7.21
C SER A 108 -3.72 -12.19 -7.64
N ALA A 109 -4.60 -12.60 -6.73
CA ALA A 109 -6.04 -12.67 -6.98
C ALA A 109 -6.63 -11.26 -7.18
N MET A 110 -6.19 -10.30 -6.38
CA MET A 110 -6.69 -8.92 -6.41
C MET A 110 -6.30 -8.18 -7.70
N THR A 111 -5.06 -8.33 -8.17
CA THR A 111 -4.62 -7.76 -9.45
C THR A 111 -5.41 -8.34 -10.62
N ARG A 112 -5.70 -9.65 -10.59
CA ARG A 112 -6.56 -10.31 -11.59
C ARG A 112 -7.99 -9.78 -11.53
N ARG A 113 -8.53 -9.54 -10.32
CA ARG A 113 -9.85 -8.93 -10.11
C ARG A 113 -9.91 -7.49 -10.64
N SER A 114 -8.92 -6.66 -10.32
CA SER A 114 -8.82 -5.27 -10.82
C SER A 114 -8.71 -5.19 -12.34
N ALA A 115 -7.92 -6.09 -12.96
CA ALA A 115 -7.84 -6.20 -14.42
C ALA A 115 -9.18 -6.60 -15.06
N ARG A 116 -9.92 -7.54 -14.44
CA ARG A 116 -11.27 -7.93 -14.88
C ARG A 116 -12.27 -6.78 -14.76
N ILE A 117 -12.27 -6.05 -13.64
CA ILE A 117 -13.11 -4.86 -13.44
C ILE A 117 -12.85 -3.84 -14.55
N THR A 118 -11.57 -3.54 -14.84
CA THR A 118 -11.20 -2.57 -15.88
C THR A 118 -11.66 -3.02 -17.26
N LYS A 119 -11.52 -4.31 -17.58
CA LYS A 119 -11.98 -4.90 -18.84
C LYS A 119 -13.51 -4.80 -18.94
N ALA A 120 -14.24 -5.26 -17.94
CA ALA A 120 -15.69 -5.27 -17.91
C ALA A 120 -16.28 -3.85 -18.01
N ARG A 121 -15.68 -2.87 -17.33
CA ARG A 121 -16.10 -1.47 -17.45
C ARG A 121 -15.98 -0.97 -18.89
N ARG A 122 -14.86 -1.25 -19.58
CA ARG A 122 -14.70 -0.87 -21.00
C ARG A 122 -15.71 -1.56 -21.92
N GLU A 123 -15.98 -2.85 -21.69
CA GLU A 123 -16.95 -3.62 -22.48
C GLU A 123 -18.37 -3.09 -22.28
N LEU A 124 -18.77 -2.80 -21.04
CA LEU A 124 -20.06 -2.21 -20.72
C LEU A 124 -20.19 -0.78 -21.26
N THR A 125 -19.19 0.08 -21.12
CA THR A 125 -19.21 1.43 -21.69
C THR A 125 -19.35 1.38 -23.21
N ALA A 126 -18.66 0.44 -23.87
CA ALA A 126 -18.77 0.25 -25.32
C ALA A 126 -20.16 -0.27 -25.73
N ALA A 127 -20.79 -1.13 -24.93
CA ALA A 127 -22.11 -1.70 -25.22
C ALA A 127 -23.26 -0.72 -24.93
N LEU A 128 -23.17 0.04 -23.84
CA LEU A 128 -24.23 0.94 -23.37
C LEU A 128 -24.13 2.35 -23.97
N GLY A 129 -22.94 2.75 -24.43
CA GLY A 129 -22.69 4.11 -24.94
C GLY A 129 -22.59 5.18 -23.85
N TYR A 130 -22.62 4.78 -22.58
CA TYR A 130 -22.41 5.64 -21.41
C TYR A 130 -21.66 4.88 -20.31
N GLU A 131 -21.15 5.60 -19.32
CA GLU A 131 -20.41 4.98 -18.20
C GLU A 131 -21.36 4.16 -17.31
N PRO A 132 -21.12 2.84 -17.14
CA PRO A 132 -21.95 2.00 -16.28
C PRO A 132 -21.76 2.34 -14.81
N ASP A 133 -22.77 2.08 -13.99
CA ASP A 133 -22.62 2.18 -12.54
C ASP A 133 -21.72 1.05 -11.98
N ASP A 134 -21.17 1.30 -10.80
CA ASP A 134 -20.23 0.41 -10.14
C ASP A 134 -20.82 -0.99 -9.86
N GLN A 135 -22.13 -1.06 -9.55
CA GLN A 135 -22.81 -2.33 -9.26
C GLN A 135 -22.95 -3.17 -10.54
N SER A 136 -23.32 -2.54 -11.66
CA SER A 136 -23.43 -3.17 -12.97
C SER A 136 -22.10 -3.75 -13.44
N VAL A 137 -20.99 -3.06 -13.14
CA VAL A 137 -19.65 -3.58 -13.42
C VAL A 137 -19.35 -4.82 -12.57
N VAL A 138 -19.68 -4.81 -11.27
CA VAL A 138 -19.47 -5.97 -10.39
C VAL A 138 -20.29 -7.17 -10.84
N ASP A 139 -21.57 -6.97 -11.14
CA ASP A 139 -22.49 -8.02 -11.56
C ASP A 139 -22.02 -8.65 -12.87
N HIS A 140 -21.60 -7.83 -13.84
CA HIS A 140 -21.08 -8.31 -15.11
C HIS A 140 -19.82 -9.16 -14.94
N VAL A 141 -18.87 -8.75 -14.09
CA VAL A 141 -17.67 -9.54 -13.83
C VAL A 141 -18.01 -10.85 -13.12
N ASN A 142 -18.90 -10.81 -12.12
CA ASN A 142 -19.27 -12.01 -11.37
C ASN A 142 -20.03 -13.01 -12.25
N ASP A 143 -20.88 -12.54 -13.17
CA ASP A 143 -21.54 -13.37 -14.19
C ASP A 143 -20.53 -14.03 -15.13
N GLU A 144 -19.49 -13.31 -15.59
CA GLU A 144 -18.42 -13.87 -16.42
C GLU A 144 -17.62 -14.92 -15.65
N VAL A 145 -17.31 -14.65 -14.38
CA VAL A 145 -16.55 -15.55 -13.52
C VAL A 145 -17.32 -16.83 -13.20
N ASP A 146 -18.61 -16.73 -12.89
CA ASP A 146 -19.46 -17.89 -12.60
C ASP A 146 -19.62 -18.81 -13.81
N ARG A 147 -19.52 -18.28 -15.04
CA ARG A 147 -19.52 -19.07 -16.29
C ARG A 147 -18.17 -19.70 -16.62
N THR A 148 -17.06 -19.04 -16.27
CA THR A 148 -15.71 -19.40 -16.76
C THR A 148 -14.86 -20.13 -15.73
N VAL A 149 -15.19 -20.04 -14.44
CA VAL A 149 -14.37 -20.59 -13.35
C VAL A 149 -15.13 -21.69 -12.60
N ARG A 150 -14.58 -22.91 -12.59
CA ARG A 150 -15.22 -24.10 -11.95
C ARG A 150 -15.49 -23.96 -10.44
N ASN A 151 -14.71 -23.15 -9.72
CA ASN A 151 -14.97 -22.80 -8.32
C ASN A 151 -14.51 -21.35 -8.04
N PRO A 152 -15.39 -20.36 -8.28
CA PRO A 152 -15.07 -18.93 -8.17
C PRO A 152 -14.62 -18.49 -6.78
N VAL A 153 -15.24 -19.06 -5.74
CA VAL A 153 -15.02 -18.70 -4.34
C VAL A 153 -13.64 -19.19 -3.88
N LYS A 154 -13.32 -20.47 -4.14
CA LYS A 154 -12.01 -21.04 -3.78
C LYS A 154 -10.87 -20.38 -4.54
N ALA A 155 -11.13 -19.88 -5.75
CA ALA A 155 -10.15 -19.18 -6.57
C ALA A 155 -9.98 -17.68 -6.22
N GLY A 156 -10.80 -17.14 -5.31
CA GLY A 156 -10.81 -15.70 -4.97
C GLY A 156 -11.13 -14.81 -6.19
N ALA A 157 -11.94 -15.34 -7.12
CA ALA A 157 -12.19 -14.75 -8.43
C ALA A 157 -13.37 -13.77 -8.45
N ARG A 158 -14.28 -13.88 -7.47
CA ARG A 158 -15.42 -12.96 -7.30
C ARG A 158 -14.94 -11.59 -6.84
N VAL A 159 -15.60 -10.56 -7.35
CA VAL A 159 -15.37 -9.15 -7.04
C VAL A 159 -16.54 -8.58 -6.27
N SER A 160 -16.24 -7.53 -5.50
CA SER A 160 -17.17 -6.77 -4.70
C SER A 160 -16.98 -5.28 -4.95
N LEU A 161 -17.90 -4.45 -4.45
CA LEU A 161 -17.76 -2.99 -4.46
C LEU A 161 -16.48 -2.51 -3.73
N ALA A 162 -15.94 -3.30 -2.80
CA ALA A 162 -14.68 -2.95 -2.13
C ALA A 162 -13.48 -3.00 -3.09
N ASP A 163 -13.53 -3.86 -4.12
CA ASP A 163 -12.47 -3.98 -5.13
C ASP A 163 -12.46 -2.80 -6.12
N LEU A 164 -13.53 -1.99 -6.16
CA LEU A 164 -13.64 -0.78 -6.99
C LEU A 164 -13.07 0.47 -6.31
N ARG A 165 -12.89 0.44 -4.98
CA ARG A 165 -12.33 1.56 -4.24
C ARG A 165 -10.81 1.59 -4.43
N PRO A 166 -10.19 2.78 -4.60
CA PRO A 166 -8.74 2.89 -4.62
C PRO A 166 -8.18 2.27 -3.35
N HIS A 167 -7.31 1.29 -3.49
CA HIS A 167 -6.66 0.70 -2.34
C HIS A 167 -5.64 1.71 -1.82
N GLN A 168 -5.84 2.16 -0.59
CA GLN A 168 -4.80 2.86 0.13
C GLN A 168 -3.72 1.83 0.43
N VAL A 169 -2.62 1.91 -0.32
CA VAL A 169 -1.39 1.21 0.03
C VAL A 169 -0.80 1.97 1.20
N LEU A 170 -1.03 1.45 2.41
CA LEU A 170 -0.30 1.88 3.59
C LEU A 170 1.15 1.41 3.38
N THR A 171 2.02 2.33 2.99
CA THR A 171 3.46 2.08 2.95
C THR A 171 3.98 1.97 4.39
N GLY A 172 5.16 1.37 4.60
CA GLY A 172 5.66 1.03 5.95
C GLY A 172 5.69 2.20 6.95
N ASP A 173 5.80 3.44 6.48
CA ASP A 173 5.70 4.65 7.30
C ASP A 173 4.26 4.93 7.74
N ASP A 174 3.26 4.65 6.90
CA ASP A 174 1.85 4.76 7.27
C ASP A 174 1.44 3.69 8.27
N ALA A 175 1.96 2.46 8.19
CA ALA A 175 1.69 1.42 9.18
C ALA A 175 2.29 1.74 10.56
N HIS A 176 3.41 2.47 10.60
CA HIS A 176 3.97 3.00 11.84
C HIS A 176 3.11 4.15 12.36
N MET A 177 2.66 5.07 11.49
CA MET A 177 1.76 6.16 11.86
C MET A 177 0.35 5.69 12.27
N GLU A 178 -0.16 4.60 11.70
CA GLU A 178 -1.46 4.03 12.07
C GLU A 178 -1.36 3.22 13.37
N ARG A 179 -0.24 2.55 13.62
CA ARG A 179 0.05 1.98 14.94
C ARG A 179 0.30 3.05 15.99
N ILE A 180 0.99 4.15 15.65
CA ILE A 180 1.14 5.31 16.54
C ILE A 180 -0.24 5.91 16.81
N ARG A 181 -1.08 6.13 15.79
CA ARG A 181 -2.46 6.62 15.98
C ARG A 181 -3.37 5.65 16.74
N ALA A 182 -3.19 4.34 16.60
CA ALA A 182 -3.96 3.35 17.34
C ALA A 182 -3.47 3.19 18.78
N VAL A 183 -2.16 3.35 19.03
CA VAL A 183 -1.57 3.42 20.36
C VAL A 183 -1.97 4.74 21.03
N ASP A 184 -1.87 5.87 20.33
CA ASP A 184 -2.33 7.19 20.78
C ASP A 184 -3.84 7.17 21.05
N ALA A 185 -4.67 6.59 20.17
CA ALA A 185 -6.12 6.51 20.41
C ALA A 185 -6.47 5.56 21.58
N GLN A 186 -5.68 4.51 21.81
CA GLN A 186 -5.88 3.60 22.94
C GLN A 186 -5.35 4.21 24.25
N GLU A 187 -4.24 4.94 24.21
CA GLU A 187 -3.71 5.76 25.31
C GLU A 187 -4.66 6.92 25.63
N ASP A 188 -5.27 7.57 24.64
CA ASP A 188 -6.27 8.63 24.81
C ASP A 188 -7.55 8.10 25.47
N VAL A 189 -7.99 6.88 25.11
CA VAL A 189 -9.11 6.20 25.77
C VAL A 189 -8.74 5.82 27.21
N ASP A 190 -7.53 5.31 27.45
CA ASP A 190 -7.06 4.97 28.80
C ASP A 190 -6.87 6.21 29.69
N VAL A 191 -6.44 7.34 29.12
CA VAL A 191 -6.32 8.64 29.79
C VAL A 191 -7.71 9.21 30.07
N ALA A 192 -8.65 9.16 29.13
CA ALA A 192 -10.04 9.58 29.36
C ALA A 192 -10.69 8.81 30.50
N ILE A 193 -10.56 7.47 30.50
CA ILE A 193 -11.09 6.61 31.57
C ILE A 193 -10.44 6.93 32.91
N LEU A 194 -9.11 7.13 32.95
CA LEU A 194 -8.39 7.47 34.18
C LEU A 194 -8.81 8.85 34.72
N VAL A 195 -8.92 9.86 33.84
CA VAL A 195 -9.35 11.21 34.20
C VAL A 195 -10.77 11.19 34.76
N ASP A 196 -11.71 10.50 34.12
CA ASP A 196 -13.09 10.37 34.59
C ASP A 196 -13.17 9.67 35.96
N GLN A 197 -12.38 8.60 36.17
CA GLN A 197 -12.32 7.91 37.46
C GLN A 197 -11.80 8.83 38.57
N VAL A 198 -10.74 9.59 38.30
CA VAL A 198 -10.15 10.53 39.27
C VAL A 198 -11.14 11.66 39.60
N ILE A 199 -11.83 12.21 38.60
CA ILE A 199 -12.84 13.24 38.81
C ILE A 199 -13.98 12.69 39.67
N HIS A 200 -14.48 11.49 39.36
CA HIS A 200 -15.55 10.85 40.11
C HIS A 200 -15.16 10.57 41.58
N GLU A 201 -13.93 10.09 41.81
CA GLU A 201 -13.41 9.88 43.17
C GLU A 201 -13.26 11.19 43.95
N CYS A 202 -12.80 12.26 43.29
CA CYS A 202 -12.73 13.59 43.90
C CYS A 202 -14.12 14.12 44.26
N GLU A 203 -15.11 13.94 43.39
CA GLU A 203 -16.50 14.37 43.62
C GLU A 203 -17.16 13.60 44.78
N GLN A 204 -16.89 12.30 44.90
CA GLN A 204 -17.38 11.49 46.02
C GLN A 204 -16.78 11.90 47.37
N GLN A 205 -15.52 12.36 47.39
CA GLN A 205 -14.87 12.83 48.61
C GLN A 205 -15.36 14.23 49.00
N ASP A 206 -15.36 15.16 48.05
CA ASP A 206 -15.82 16.53 48.23
C ASP A 206 -16.27 17.10 46.87
N PRO A 207 -17.54 17.49 46.70
CA PRO A 207 -18.04 18.07 45.45
C PRO A 207 -17.24 19.27 44.95
N SER A 208 -16.65 20.05 45.86
CA SER A 208 -15.82 21.21 45.51
C SER A 208 -14.42 20.82 45.00
N VAL A 209 -13.91 19.66 45.41
CA VAL A 209 -12.68 19.07 44.87
C VAL A 209 -12.96 18.43 43.51
N GLY A 210 -14.09 17.74 43.36
CA GLY A 210 -14.59 17.23 42.08
C GLY A 210 -14.75 18.32 41.02
N GLY A 211 -15.37 19.46 41.37
CA GLY A 211 -15.48 20.62 40.47
C GLY A 211 -14.13 21.21 40.06
N VAL A 212 -13.14 21.23 40.95
CA VAL A 212 -11.77 21.64 40.63
C VAL A 212 -11.07 20.61 39.73
N ALA A 213 -11.25 19.31 39.98
CA ALA A 213 -10.70 18.24 39.15
C ALA A 213 -11.25 18.32 37.71
N GLN A 214 -12.57 18.45 37.56
CA GLN A 214 -13.22 18.62 36.26
C GLN A 214 -12.68 19.85 35.50
N ALA A 215 -12.56 21.00 36.18
CA ALA A 215 -12.04 22.21 35.57
C ALA A 215 -10.54 22.13 35.24
N TRP A 216 -9.77 21.37 36.01
CA TRP A 216 -8.31 21.29 35.87
C TRP A 216 -7.87 20.26 34.83
N ILE A 217 -8.33 19.01 34.97
CA ILE A 217 -7.88 17.87 34.17
C ILE A 217 -8.94 17.33 33.20
N GLY A 218 -10.20 17.77 33.29
CA GLY A 218 -11.30 17.22 32.49
C GLY A 218 -11.18 17.42 30.98
N ARG A 219 -10.28 18.31 30.52
CA ARG A 219 -9.97 18.49 29.09
C ARG A 219 -8.67 17.82 28.65
N VAL A 220 -7.88 17.25 29.56
CA VAL A 220 -6.55 16.67 29.25
C VAL A 220 -6.66 15.56 28.23
N ALA A 221 -7.69 14.71 28.33
CA ALA A 221 -7.92 13.62 27.36
C ALA A 221 -8.31 14.11 25.96
N THR A 222 -8.75 15.37 25.81
CA THR A 222 -9.20 15.93 24.52
C THR A 222 -8.19 16.92 23.94
N THR A 223 -7.48 17.66 24.78
CA THR A 223 -6.59 18.75 24.36
C THR A 223 -5.13 18.55 24.77
N GLY A 224 -4.83 17.56 25.61
CA GLY A 224 -3.48 17.37 26.19
C GLY A 224 -3.06 18.45 27.19
N GLU A 225 -3.93 19.40 27.50
CA GLU A 225 -3.61 20.59 28.30
C GLU A 225 -4.37 20.63 29.63
N VAL A 226 -3.68 20.99 30.70
CA VAL A 226 -4.30 21.29 31.99
C VAL A 226 -4.71 22.77 32.06
N ALA A 227 -5.82 23.06 32.73
CA ALA A 227 -6.22 24.44 32.96
C ALA A 227 -5.30 25.15 33.97
N SER A 228 -5.04 26.43 33.74
CA SER A 228 -4.34 27.30 34.68
C SER A 228 -5.20 27.60 35.91
N ILE A 229 -4.56 28.00 37.02
CA ILE A 229 -5.27 28.40 38.25
C ILE A 229 -6.26 29.55 38.01
N ALA A 230 -5.96 30.43 37.05
CA ALA A 230 -6.85 31.53 36.69
C ALA A 230 -8.13 31.03 35.99
N GLU A 231 -7.99 30.08 35.07
CA GLU A 231 -9.12 29.44 34.37
C GLU A 231 -9.97 28.61 35.36
N ILE A 232 -9.34 27.82 36.23
CA ILE A 232 -10.06 27.02 37.24
C ILE A 232 -10.85 27.94 38.18
N ARG A 233 -10.25 29.06 38.59
CA ARG A 233 -10.93 30.06 39.42
C ARG A 233 -12.13 30.67 38.71
N ALA A 234 -11.99 31.00 37.42
CA ALA A 234 -13.09 31.53 36.63
C ALA A 234 -14.24 30.52 36.51
N ALA A 235 -13.93 29.23 36.38
CA ALA A 235 -14.91 28.16 36.26
C ALA A 235 -15.60 27.80 37.59
N THR A 236 -14.89 27.87 38.73
CA THR A 236 -15.37 27.36 40.03
C THR A 236 -15.79 28.44 41.01
N GLY A 237 -15.38 29.70 40.79
CA GLY A 237 -15.64 30.82 41.71
C GLY A 237 -14.85 30.76 43.03
N LEU A 238 -13.93 29.80 43.19
CA LEU A 238 -13.19 29.58 44.44
C LEU A 238 -12.00 30.54 44.61
N SER A 239 -11.53 30.72 45.84
CA SER A 239 -10.33 31.52 46.09
C SER A 239 -9.07 30.85 45.52
N VAL A 240 -8.04 31.64 45.15
CA VAL A 240 -6.75 31.10 44.66
C VAL A 240 -6.13 30.11 45.65
N ARG A 241 -6.25 30.37 46.95
CA ARG A 241 -5.75 29.50 48.01
C ARG A 241 -6.47 28.15 48.02
N THR A 242 -7.80 28.19 47.90
CA THR A 242 -8.65 26.99 47.86
C THR A 242 -8.38 26.17 46.61
N VAL A 243 -8.30 26.81 45.44
CA VAL A 243 -7.97 26.14 44.16
C VAL A 243 -6.62 25.42 44.26
N ARG A 244 -5.57 26.07 44.77
CA ARG A 244 -4.26 25.44 44.94
C ARG A 244 -4.29 24.22 45.87
N ALA A 245 -5.03 24.31 46.97
CA ALA A 245 -5.18 23.21 47.91
C ALA A 245 -5.88 22.00 47.27
N HIS A 246 -6.98 22.23 46.54
CA HIS A 246 -7.72 21.17 45.86
C HIS A 246 -6.92 20.58 44.69
N VAL A 247 -6.18 21.40 43.93
CA VAL A 247 -5.27 20.91 42.88
C VAL A 247 -4.21 19.97 43.46
N GLU A 248 -3.67 20.26 44.65
CA GLU A 248 -2.69 19.38 45.29
C GLU A 248 -3.31 18.05 45.76
N GLN A 249 -4.57 18.07 46.21
CA GLN A 249 -5.32 16.85 46.54
C GLN A 249 -5.56 15.99 45.30
N VAL A 250 -6.01 16.59 44.20
CA VAL A 250 -6.20 15.89 42.91
C VAL A 250 -4.87 15.33 42.41
N ARG A 251 -3.77 16.09 42.54
CA ARG A 251 -2.41 15.62 42.18
C ARG A 251 -1.98 14.43 43.01
N SER A 252 -2.25 14.42 44.32
CA SER A 252 -1.91 13.30 45.20
C SER A 252 -2.63 12.01 44.76
N LEU A 253 -3.92 12.09 44.42
CA LEU A 253 -4.70 10.96 43.91
C LEU A 253 -4.18 10.45 42.56
N LEU A 254 -3.84 11.36 41.64
CA LEU A 254 -3.24 11.01 40.35
C LEU A 254 -1.91 10.27 40.53
N SER A 255 -1.02 10.76 41.39
CA SER A 255 0.27 10.13 41.66
C SER A 255 0.13 8.73 42.26
N GLN A 256 -0.86 8.51 43.14
CA GLN A 256 -1.14 7.18 43.70
C GLN A 256 -1.60 6.18 42.63
N ARG A 257 -2.45 6.61 41.71
CA ARG A 257 -2.96 5.78 40.60
C ARG A 257 -1.92 5.48 39.54
N LEU A 258 -1.06 6.45 39.22
CA LEU A 258 0.03 6.25 38.27
C LEU A 258 1.16 5.39 38.84
N GLY A 259 1.41 5.42 40.16
CA GLY A 259 2.42 4.59 40.81
C GLY A 259 1.96 3.16 41.15
N SER A 260 0.70 2.81 40.89
CA SER A 260 0.13 1.46 41.13
C SER A 260 -0.08 0.64 39.86
N ARG A 261 0.29 1.20 38.69
CA ARG A 261 0.41 0.50 37.40
C ARG A 261 1.86 0.12 37.15
#